data_AF-A0AAD6EMY6-F1
#
_entry.id   AF-A0AAD6EMY6-F1
#
_cell.length_a   1.000
_cell.length_b   1.000
_cell.length_c   1.000
_cell.angle_alpha   90.00
_cell.angle_beta   90.00
_cell.angle_gamma   90.00
#
_symmetry.space_group_name_H-M   'P 1'
#
loop_
_entity.id
_entity.type
_entity.pdbx_description
1 polymer ?
#
loop_
_entity_poly.entity_id
_entity_poly.type
_entity_poly.pdbx_seq_one_letter_code
_entity_poly.pdbx_strand_id
1 'polypeptide(L)'
;MALVQNEETLESLLEASKTQHGRSRLAASGAVATTLRNLSTSDSASSTLTLPYLRLLRNICAGEISSQDSFIDLSGPDTLASILLSSVASLEVLRAGIQVLGNVVLAGEVHRAAVWARFFSDGFLRLARVRERGVCDPLCMMIDTCCSGDGGRERLEELCGSDSGLRILQQIIKTALKAGYQEEWLEWLLFKACVEEHRFPTLFLTLSSSDKSNTNFNISLTSLLKPEFFNTQHAFLLDILSKCLTERPKEVTVSGKFALEILEILKTTYNIVDFTTQVNAAIPTGSPAIDLFGYSLLILRDICAWEDASSPETDKDSLVNLLLDEGLLDFVLSCLEELEPPAIVRKSMVKEDNSSPVEIEKRACPYKGYRRDLVSVIGNLLHRRKRVQDTVREKQAIPLLLQQCVVDEENPYLREWGLLAVRNLLEGNEDNQKEVAELELKEPITPPEISGLGLKVEVDEATRRAKLVNISG
;
A
#
# COMPACT_ATOMS: atom_id res chain seq x y z
N MET A 1 -33.52 6.66 42.07
CA MET A 1 -33.29 8.05 41.63
C MET A 1 -33.62 8.16 40.16
N ALA A 2 -34.82 8.65 39.88
CA ALA A 2 -35.32 8.85 38.54
C ALA A 2 -34.79 10.16 37.94
N LEU A 3 -34.73 10.20 36.60
CA LEU A 3 -34.62 11.36 35.73
C LEU A 3 -33.21 11.92 35.48
N VAL A 4 -32.52 11.33 34.48
CA VAL A 4 -31.68 12.13 33.58
C VAL A 4 -32.61 12.66 32.48
N GLN A 5 -33.34 13.74 32.79
CA GLN A 5 -34.20 14.44 31.83
C GLN A 5 -33.76 15.89 31.58
N ASN A 6 -32.64 16.34 32.15
CA ASN A 6 -32.21 17.73 32.03
C ASN A 6 -30.90 17.83 31.24
N GLU A 7 -30.93 18.51 30.09
CA GLU A 7 -29.78 18.73 29.20
C GLU A 7 -28.59 19.35 29.96
N GLU A 8 -28.86 20.28 30.86
CA GLU A 8 -27.89 20.97 31.72
C GLU A 8 -27.10 20.01 32.64
N THR A 9 -27.75 18.93 33.09
CA THR A 9 -27.09 17.87 33.87
C THR A 9 -26.17 17.03 33.00
N LEU A 10 -26.59 16.72 31.77
CA LEU A 10 -25.77 15.94 30.83
C LEU A 10 -24.53 16.73 30.36
N GLU A 11 -24.67 18.03 30.12
CA GLU A 11 -23.54 18.92 29.83
C GLU A 11 -22.53 18.94 30.98
N SER A 12 -23.00 19.05 32.22
CA SER A 12 -22.14 19.00 33.41
C SER A 12 -21.36 17.68 33.53
N LEU A 13 -22.02 16.55 33.21
CA LEU A 13 -21.38 15.23 33.18
C LEU A 13 -20.34 15.13 32.05
N LEU A 14 -20.67 15.67 30.87
CA LEU A 14 -19.76 15.72 29.73
C LEU A 14 -18.50 16.53 30.06
N GLU A 15 -18.63 17.71 30.68
CA GLU A 15 -17.49 18.51 31.11
C GLU A 15 -16.63 17.77 32.14
N ALA A 16 -17.24 17.14 33.15
CA ALA A 16 -16.52 16.36 34.13
C ALA A 16 -15.72 15.20 33.49
N SER A 17 -16.31 14.51 32.50
CA SER A 17 -15.70 13.34 31.84
C SER A 17 -14.45 13.65 31.00
N LYS A 18 -14.15 14.92 30.73
CA LYS A 18 -12.95 15.31 29.96
C LYS A 18 -11.64 15.05 30.71
N THR A 19 -11.68 15.03 32.05
CA THR A 19 -10.50 14.84 32.90
C THR A 19 -10.41 13.41 33.43
N GLN A 20 -9.20 12.88 33.65
CA GLN A 20 -9.02 11.55 34.24
C GLN A 20 -9.72 11.42 35.60
N HIS A 21 -9.52 12.40 36.49
CA HIS A 21 -10.17 12.41 37.80
C HIS A 21 -11.71 12.39 37.70
N GLY A 22 -12.27 13.17 36.77
CA GLY A 22 -13.71 13.17 36.53
C GLY A 22 -14.22 11.85 35.99
N ARG A 23 -13.47 11.17 35.10
CA ARG A 23 -13.83 9.82 34.61
C ARG A 23 -13.90 8.81 35.75
N SER A 24 -12.88 8.73 36.61
CA SER A 24 -12.87 7.79 37.73
C SER A 24 -14.00 8.06 38.73
N ARG A 25 -14.34 9.34 38.97
CA ARG A 25 -15.48 9.71 39.81
C ARG A 25 -16.82 9.28 39.20
N LEU A 26 -16.98 9.44 37.89
CA LEU A 26 -18.19 9.02 37.16
C LEU A 26 -18.33 7.50 37.08
N ALA A 27 -17.22 6.78 36.96
CA ALA A 27 -17.18 5.33 37.02
C ALA A 27 -17.73 4.84 38.38
N ALA A 28 -17.23 5.40 39.48
CA ALA A 28 -17.68 5.08 40.82
C ALA A 28 -19.16 5.44 41.10
N SER A 29 -19.73 6.41 40.37
CA SER A 29 -21.13 6.82 40.53
C SER A 29 -22.14 6.00 39.72
N GLY A 30 -21.70 4.95 39.01
CA GLY A 30 -22.59 4.16 38.14
C GLY A 30 -23.08 4.92 36.91
N ALA A 31 -22.27 5.85 36.39
CA ALA A 31 -22.62 6.65 35.23
C ALA A 31 -22.88 5.78 34.00
N VAL A 32 -22.06 4.74 33.77
CA VAL A 32 -22.22 3.77 32.66
C VAL A 32 -23.63 3.16 32.66
N ALA A 33 -24.07 2.63 33.80
CA ALA A 33 -25.39 2.01 33.93
C ALA A 33 -26.54 2.97 33.65
N THR A 34 -26.41 4.21 34.15
CA THR A 34 -27.43 5.24 33.95
C THR A 34 -27.49 5.65 32.47
N THR A 35 -26.34 5.85 31.83
CA THR A 35 -26.27 6.24 30.42
C THR A 35 -26.78 5.13 29.49
N LEU A 36 -26.39 3.87 29.72
CA LEU A 36 -26.89 2.73 28.93
C LEU A 36 -28.41 2.55 29.06
N ARG A 37 -28.96 2.76 30.25
CA ARG A 37 -30.42 2.70 30.46
C ARG A 37 -31.16 3.74 29.64
N ASN A 38 -30.64 4.97 29.59
CA ASN A 38 -31.26 6.04 28.79
C ASN A 38 -31.19 5.75 27.28
N LEU A 39 -30.06 5.17 26.83
CA LEU A 39 -29.85 4.74 25.44
C LEU A 39 -30.71 3.53 25.05
N SER A 40 -31.16 2.72 26.00
CA SER A 40 -31.98 1.53 25.72
C SER A 40 -33.48 1.83 25.52
N THR A 41 -33.88 3.10 25.48
CA THR A 41 -35.28 3.49 25.25
C THR A 41 -35.70 3.34 23.78
N SER A 42 -36.98 3.05 23.50
CA SER A 42 -37.48 2.67 22.16
C SER A 42 -37.25 3.70 21.04
N ASP A 43 -37.08 4.99 21.39
CA ASP A 43 -36.83 6.08 20.43
C ASP A 43 -35.37 6.58 20.44
N SER A 44 -34.44 5.80 21.01
CA SER A 44 -33.07 6.26 21.19
C SER A 44 -32.36 6.57 19.87
N ALA A 45 -32.55 5.79 18.81
CA ALA A 45 -31.83 6.03 17.55
C ALA A 45 -32.19 7.38 16.87
N SER A 46 -33.38 7.94 17.14
CA SER A 46 -33.85 9.23 16.60
C SER A 46 -33.80 10.39 17.59
N SER A 47 -33.52 10.11 18.87
CA SER A 47 -33.46 11.12 19.93
C SER A 47 -32.27 12.06 19.78
N THR A 48 -32.51 13.37 19.98
CA THR A 48 -31.45 14.40 20.01
C THR A 48 -30.44 14.18 21.14
N LEU A 49 -30.83 13.48 22.21
CA LEU A 49 -29.99 13.22 23.38
C LEU A 49 -29.02 12.04 23.20
N THR A 50 -29.22 11.22 22.16
CA THR A 50 -28.41 10.02 21.93
C THR A 50 -26.96 10.35 21.65
N LEU A 51 -26.69 11.35 20.82
CA LEU A 51 -25.32 11.77 20.53
C LEU A 51 -24.58 12.28 21.79
N PRO A 52 -25.16 13.20 22.61
CA PRO A 52 -24.61 13.56 23.92
C PRO A 52 -24.33 12.36 24.84
N TYR A 53 -25.25 11.40 24.94
CA TYR A 53 -25.04 10.20 25.77
C TYR A 53 -23.91 9.31 25.24
N LEU A 54 -23.80 9.11 23.92
CA LEU A 54 -22.69 8.38 23.31
C LEU A 54 -21.35 9.08 23.52
N ARG A 55 -21.32 10.43 23.43
CA ARG A 55 -20.11 11.21 23.75
C ARG A 55 -19.70 11.04 25.21
N LEU A 56 -20.67 11.00 26.13
CA LEU A 56 -20.40 10.74 27.54
C LEU A 56 -19.85 9.33 27.74
N LEU A 57 -20.49 8.30 27.18
CA LEU A 57 -20.00 6.91 27.21
C LEU A 57 -18.57 6.80 26.68
N ARG A 58 -18.30 7.42 25.53
CA ARG A 58 -16.98 7.41 24.90
C ARG A 58 -15.94 7.98 25.85
N ASN A 59 -16.25 9.10 26.50
CA ASN A 59 -15.34 9.72 27.44
C ASN A 59 -15.14 8.85 28.68
N ILE A 60 -16.19 8.34 29.33
CA ILE A 60 -16.04 7.55 30.56
C ILE A 60 -15.38 6.19 30.34
N CYS A 61 -15.48 5.62 29.13
CA CYS A 61 -14.77 4.39 28.75
C CYS A 61 -13.35 4.65 28.23
N ALA A 62 -12.87 5.89 28.20
CA ALA A 62 -11.52 6.22 27.72
C ALA A 62 -10.46 5.92 28.79
N GLY A 63 -9.88 4.71 28.73
CA GLY A 63 -8.78 4.28 29.58
C GLY A 63 -9.14 4.07 31.05
N GLU A 64 -10.41 3.84 31.35
CA GLU A 64 -10.93 3.58 32.69
C GLU A 64 -11.52 2.17 32.74
N ILE A 65 -10.73 1.21 33.23
CA ILE A 65 -11.04 -0.23 33.16
C ILE A 65 -12.35 -0.58 33.86
N SER A 66 -12.62 0.05 35.00
CA SER A 66 -13.85 -0.17 35.77
C SER A 66 -15.12 0.21 34.97
N SER A 67 -15.06 1.27 34.17
CA SER A 67 -16.14 1.67 33.26
C SER A 67 -16.26 0.71 32.08
N GLN A 68 -15.14 0.27 31.51
CA GLN A 68 -15.11 -0.64 30.37
C GLN A 68 -15.67 -2.03 30.76
N ASP A 69 -15.31 -2.54 31.94
CA ASP A 69 -15.86 -3.76 32.53
C ASP A 69 -17.37 -3.62 32.77
N SER A 70 -17.77 -2.55 33.47
CA SER A 70 -19.19 -2.28 33.72
C SER A 70 -20.00 -2.15 32.42
N PHE A 71 -19.40 -1.63 31.35
CA PHE A 71 -20.06 -1.53 30.06
C PHE A 71 -20.35 -2.92 29.46
N ILE A 72 -19.42 -3.86 29.58
CA ILE A 72 -19.62 -5.25 29.13
C ILE A 72 -20.63 -5.98 30.01
N ASP A 73 -20.51 -5.88 31.34
CA ASP A 73 -21.40 -6.52 32.31
C ASP A 73 -22.87 -6.12 32.10
N LEU A 74 -23.11 -4.91 31.61
CA LEU A 74 -24.42 -4.34 31.35
C LEU A 74 -24.90 -4.52 29.91
N SER A 75 -24.29 -5.42 29.14
CA SER A 75 -24.63 -5.70 27.73
C SER A 75 -24.56 -4.45 26.85
N GLY A 76 -23.60 -3.58 27.10
CA GLY A 76 -23.35 -2.37 26.32
C GLY A 76 -23.20 -2.61 24.81
N PRO A 77 -22.54 -3.68 24.34
CA PRO A 77 -22.49 -4.01 22.91
C PRO A 77 -23.89 -4.17 22.29
N ASP A 78 -24.84 -4.80 22.97
CA ASP A 78 -26.21 -4.98 22.50
C ASP A 78 -26.98 -3.66 22.42
N THR A 79 -26.84 -2.81 23.44
CA THR A 79 -27.42 -1.45 23.45
C THR A 79 -26.85 -0.60 22.31
N LEU A 80 -25.54 -0.64 22.07
CA LEU A 80 -24.94 0.09 20.96
C LEU A 80 -25.38 -0.47 19.62
N ALA A 81 -25.48 -1.80 19.48
CA ALA A 81 -25.91 -2.41 18.24
C ALA A 81 -27.37 -2.05 17.89
N SER A 82 -28.28 -1.93 18.86
CA SER A 82 -29.68 -1.51 18.58
C SER A 82 -29.77 -0.08 18.02
N ILE A 83 -28.81 0.78 18.40
CA ILE A 83 -28.70 2.17 17.91
C ILE A 83 -27.96 2.22 16.57
N LEU A 84 -26.75 1.66 16.53
CA LEU A 84 -25.84 1.74 15.38
C LEU A 84 -26.36 0.99 14.16
N LEU A 85 -27.14 -0.05 14.38
CA LEU A 85 -27.76 -0.85 13.32
C LEU A 85 -29.21 -0.42 13.07
N SER A 86 -29.63 0.75 13.56
CA SER A 86 -30.90 1.37 13.19
C SER A 86 -30.78 2.11 11.86
N SER A 87 -31.84 2.08 11.05
CA SER A 87 -31.89 2.80 9.76
C SER A 87 -31.97 4.32 9.91
N VAL A 88 -32.32 4.82 11.10
CA VAL A 88 -32.47 6.26 11.38
C VAL A 88 -31.26 6.88 12.06
N ALA A 89 -30.20 6.11 12.33
CA ALA A 89 -29.00 6.62 13.00
C ALA A 89 -28.24 7.63 12.12
N SER A 90 -27.96 8.81 12.66
CA SER A 90 -27.16 9.83 11.96
C SER A 90 -25.69 9.45 11.89
N LEU A 91 -24.94 10.04 10.95
CA LEU A 91 -23.49 9.81 10.81
C LEU A 91 -22.71 10.16 12.08
N GLU A 92 -23.14 11.19 12.82
CA GLU A 92 -22.52 11.59 14.08
C GLU A 92 -22.77 10.57 15.19
N VAL A 93 -23.97 9.98 15.24
CA VAL A 93 -24.31 8.89 16.16
C VAL A 93 -23.50 7.64 15.84
N LEU A 94 -23.39 7.29 14.55
CA LEU A 94 -22.58 6.15 14.10
C LEU A 94 -21.11 6.32 14.52
N ARG A 95 -20.52 7.47 14.20
CA ARG A 95 -19.14 7.79 14.58
C ARG A 95 -18.95 7.74 16.10
N ALA A 96 -19.83 8.39 16.87
CA ALA A 96 -19.71 8.44 18.32
C ALA A 96 -19.81 7.05 18.94
N GLY A 97 -20.76 6.21 18.50
CA GLY A 97 -20.94 4.87 19.05
C GLY A 97 -19.79 3.91 18.68
N ILE A 98 -19.24 3.98 17.46
CA ILE A 98 -18.04 3.21 17.10
C ILE A 98 -16.84 3.68 17.95
N GLN A 99 -16.71 4.98 18.22
CA GLN A 99 -15.66 5.47 19.13
C GLN A 99 -15.84 4.97 20.58
N VAL A 100 -17.08 4.77 21.06
CA VAL A 100 -17.30 4.09 22.35
C VAL A 100 -16.74 2.67 22.30
N LEU A 101 -17.10 1.89 21.28
CA LEU A 101 -16.63 0.51 21.11
C LEU A 101 -15.11 0.46 20.98
N GLY A 102 -14.52 1.36 20.18
CA GLY A 102 -13.07 1.51 20.03
C GLY A 102 -12.35 1.73 21.36
N ASN A 103 -12.89 2.58 22.23
CA ASN A 103 -12.34 2.76 23.57
C ASN A 103 -12.51 1.51 24.44
N VAL A 104 -13.62 0.78 24.31
CA VAL A 104 -13.89 -0.43 25.09
C VAL A 104 -12.97 -1.60 24.70
N VAL A 105 -12.73 -1.83 23.40
CA VAL A 105 -11.89 -2.96 22.93
C VAL A 105 -10.40 -2.82 23.29
N LEU A 106 -9.96 -1.61 23.67
CA LEU A 106 -8.61 -1.37 24.19
C LEU A 106 -8.39 -1.95 25.60
N ALA A 107 -9.45 -2.25 26.34
CA ALA A 107 -9.37 -2.72 27.73
C ALA A 107 -8.77 -4.11 27.90
N GLY A 108 -9.00 -5.01 26.94
CA GLY A 108 -8.52 -6.39 27.01
C GLY A 108 -9.35 -7.37 26.19
N GLU A 109 -8.98 -8.65 26.30
CA GLU A 109 -9.54 -9.70 25.46
C GLU A 109 -11.05 -9.93 25.69
N VAL A 110 -11.50 -9.88 26.94
CA VAL A 110 -12.94 -10.04 27.27
C VAL A 110 -13.79 -9.01 26.51
N HIS A 111 -13.31 -7.76 26.42
CA HIS A 111 -14.00 -6.68 25.74
C HIS A 111 -13.94 -6.83 24.21
N ARG A 112 -12.80 -7.24 23.65
CA ARG A 112 -12.65 -7.55 22.22
C ARG A 112 -13.58 -8.67 21.81
N ALA A 113 -13.59 -9.77 22.54
CA ALA A 113 -14.45 -10.93 22.30
C ALA A 113 -15.93 -10.55 22.36
N ALA A 114 -16.35 -9.78 23.37
CA ALA A 114 -17.75 -9.36 23.51
C ALA A 114 -18.23 -8.45 22.37
N VAL A 115 -17.40 -7.47 21.95
CA VAL A 115 -17.73 -6.60 20.81
C VAL A 115 -17.73 -7.40 19.50
N TRP A 116 -16.74 -8.26 19.29
CA TRP A 116 -16.66 -9.11 18.10
C TRP A 116 -17.87 -10.04 17.98
N ALA A 117 -18.20 -10.79 19.03
CA ALA A 117 -19.33 -11.70 19.06
C ALA A 117 -20.66 -10.99 18.75
N ARG A 118 -20.78 -9.70 19.10
CA ARG A 118 -21.99 -8.94 18.84
C ARG A 118 -22.09 -8.37 17.43
N PHE A 119 -20.99 -7.86 16.88
CA PHE A 119 -21.01 -7.11 15.63
C PHE A 119 -20.56 -7.94 14.42
N PHE A 120 -19.75 -8.97 14.61
CA PHE A 120 -19.35 -9.86 13.53
C PHE A 120 -20.50 -10.82 13.17
N SER A 121 -20.90 -10.98 11.91
CA SER A 121 -20.41 -10.28 10.72
C SER A 121 -21.33 -9.15 10.22
N ASP A 122 -22.65 -9.25 10.43
CA ASP A 122 -23.62 -8.33 9.82
C ASP A 122 -23.46 -6.88 10.30
N GLY A 123 -23.19 -6.68 11.60
CA GLY A 123 -23.01 -5.36 12.17
C GLY A 123 -21.85 -4.59 11.52
N PHE A 124 -20.67 -5.22 11.46
CA PHE A 124 -19.52 -4.64 10.77
C PHE A 124 -19.77 -4.42 9.28
N LEU A 125 -20.45 -5.34 8.60
CA LEU A 125 -20.76 -5.19 7.18
C LEU A 125 -21.66 -3.98 6.92
N ARG A 126 -22.67 -3.76 7.76
CA ARG A 126 -23.57 -2.60 7.66
C ARG A 126 -22.83 -1.29 7.91
N LEU A 127 -21.93 -1.25 8.89
CA LEU A 127 -21.11 -0.08 9.18
C LEU A 127 -20.10 0.20 8.04
N ALA A 128 -19.46 -0.83 7.49
CA ALA A 128 -18.52 -0.73 6.37
C ALA A 128 -19.19 -0.20 5.08
N ARG A 129 -20.51 -0.38 4.93
CA ARG A 129 -21.30 0.17 3.81
C ARG A 129 -21.57 1.67 3.90
N VAL A 130 -21.34 2.29 5.05
CA VAL A 130 -21.50 3.73 5.24
C VAL A 130 -20.32 4.44 4.55
N ARG A 131 -20.60 5.19 3.48
CA ARG A 131 -19.58 5.80 2.60
C ARG A 131 -18.98 7.08 3.17
N GLU A 132 -18.57 7.05 4.43
CA GLU A 132 -18.09 8.21 5.17
C GLU A 132 -16.82 7.88 5.94
N ARG A 133 -15.75 8.63 5.69
CA ARG A 133 -14.44 8.42 6.34
C ARG A 133 -14.52 8.49 7.87
N GLY A 134 -15.36 9.37 8.41
CA GLY A 134 -15.55 9.55 9.85
C GLY A 134 -16.19 8.33 10.55
N VAL A 135 -16.75 7.39 9.79
CA VAL A 135 -17.24 6.09 10.26
C VAL A 135 -16.23 4.99 9.92
N CYS A 136 -15.64 5.04 8.73
CA CYS A 136 -14.68 4.04 8.24
C CYS A 136 -13.40 3.96 9.09
N ASP A 137 -12.78 5.10 9.39
CA ASP A 137 -11.51 5.14 10.15
C ASP A 137 -11.64 4.52 11.55
N PRO A 138 -12.61 4.93 12.41
CA PRO A 138 -12.78 4.30 13.71
C PRO A 138 -13.29 2.84 13.62
N LEU A 139 -13.98 2.47 12.53
CA LEU A 139 -14.33 1.07 12.28
C LEU A 139 -13.09 0.21 12.02
N CYS A 140 -12.16 0.70 11.19
CA CYS A 140 -10.89 0.02 10.92
C CYS A 140 -10.08 -0.13 12.21
N MET A 141 -9.98 0.93 13.02
CA MET A 141 -9.29 0.88 14.32
C MET A 141 -9.88 -0.19 15.24
N MET A 142 -11.22 -0.22 15.37
CA MET A 142 -11.90 -1.18 16.23
C MET A 142 -11.69 -2.62 15.75
N ILE A 143 -11.83 -2.89 14.44
CA ILE A 143 -11.62 -4.22 13.86
C ILE A 143 -10.16 -4.64 14.06
N ASP A 144 -9.19 -3.78 13.73
CA ASP A 144 -7.78 -4.06 13.89
C ASP A 144 -7.40 -4.35 15.35
N THR A 145 -7.95 -3.57 16.29
CA THR A 145 -7.75 -3.77 17.73
C THR A 145 -8.32 -5.11 18.19
N CYS A 146 -9.52 -5.49 17.73
CA CYS A 146 -10.09 -6.80 18.00
C CYS A 146 -9.22 -7.93 17.44
N CYS A 147 -8.66 -7.77 16.24
CA CYS A 147 -7.77 -8.75 15.61
C CYS A 147 -6.34 -8.76 16.19
N SER A 148 -6.08 -8.03 17.28
CA SER A 148 -4.76 -7.92 17.89
C SER A 148 -4.71 -8.57 19.28
N GLY A 149 -3.52 -8.98 19.72
CA GLY A 149 -3.28 -9.63 21.02
C GLY A 149 -3.91 -11.02 21.15
N ASP A 150 -4.16 -11.44 22.39
CA ASP A 150 -4.80 -12.73 22.70
C ASP A 150 -6.14 -12.87 21.97
N GLY A 151 -6.45 -14.04 21.42
CA GLY A 151 -7.68 -14.29 20.63
C GLY A 151 -7.75 -13.54 19.28
N GLY A 152 -6.83 -12.61 19.00
CA GLY A 152 -6.84 -11.79 17.79
C GLY A 152 -6.65 -12.60 16.51
N ARG A 153 -5.79 -13.62 16.54
CA ARG A 153 -5.53 -14.50 15.39
C ARG A 153 -6.80 -15.22 14.92
N GLU A 154 -7.57 -15.80 15.83
CA GLU A 154 -8.81 -16.51 15.48
C GLU A 154 -9.83 -15.57 14.82
N ARG A 155 -9.99 -14.35 15.36
CA ARG A 155 -10.87 -13.33 14.77
C ARG A 155 -10.39 -12.84 13.40
N LEU A 156 -9.08 -12.75 13.22
CA LEU A 156 -8.52 -12.40 11.94
C LEU A 156 -8.69 -13.52 10.91
N GLU A 157 -8.52 -14.77 11.33
CA GLU A 157 -8.85 -15.95 10.52
C GLU A 157 -10.34 -15.97 10.13
N GLU A 158 -11.25 -15.59 11.02
CA GLU A 158 -12.69 -15.42 10.72
C GLU A 158 -12.93 -14.30 9.71
N LEU A 159 -12.31 -13.13 9.92
CA LEU A 159 -12.43 -11.95 9.06
C LEU A 159 -11.94 -12.24 7.64
N CYS A 160 -10.86 -13.00 7.50
CA CYS A 160 -10.26 -13.26 6.20
C CYS A 160 -10.59 -14.66 5.62
N GLY A 161 -11.21 -15.54 6.41
CA GLY A 161 -11.58 -16.91 6.03
C GLY A 161 -13.05 -17.10 5.68
N SER A 162 -13.91 -16.13 5.98
CA SER A 162 -15.34 -16.20 5.69
C SER A 162 -15.77 -15.25 4.58
N ASP A 163 -16.77 -15.65 3.79
CA ASP A 163 -17.39 -14.79 2.77
C ASP A 163 -17.91 -13.46 3.36
N SER A 164 -18.44 -13.51 4.58
CA SER A 164 -18.95 -12.32 5.26
C SER A 164 -17.83 -11.39 5.71
N GLY A 165 -16.74 -11.95 6.24
CA GLY A 165 -15.52 -11.23 6.59
C GLY A 165 -14.86 -10.54 5.38
N LEU A 166 -14.68 -11.27 4.28
CA LEU A 166 -14.12 -10.70 3.03
C LEU A 166 -15.02 -9.59 2.45
N ARG A 167 -16.34 -9.74 2.57
CA ARG A 167 -17.28 -8.66 2.20
C ARG A 167 -17.12 -7.44 3.10
N ILE A 168 -16.82 -7.58 4.39
CA ILE A 168 -16.52 -6.43 5.26
C ILE A 168 -15.28 -5.68 4.72
N LEU A 169 -14.18 -6.40 4.46
CA LEU A 169 -12.94 -5.82 3.92
C LEU A 169 -13.17 -5.15 2.55
N GLN A 170 -13.93 -5.80 1.66
CA GLN A 170 -14.31 -5.21 0.37
C GLN A 170 -15.09 -3.90 0.56
N GLN A 171 -16.05 -3.84 1.48
CA GLN A 171 -16.84 -2.64 1.71
C GLN A 171 -16.02 -1.52 2.37
N ILE A 172 -15.05 -1.87 3.25
CA ILE A 172 -14.07 -0.92 3.80
C ILE A 172 -13.24 -0.32 2.66
N ILE A 173 -12.67 -1.15 1.77
CA ILE A 173 -11.90 -0.69 0.60
C ILE A 173 -12.75 0.24 -0.28
N LYS A 174 -14.00 -0.16 -0.60
CA LYS A 174 -14.93 0.67 -1.38
C LYS A 174 -15.22 2.03 -0.72
N THR A 175 -15.34 2.05 0.61
CA THR A 175 -15.58 3.28 1.36
C THR A 175 -14.34 4.17 1.35
N ALA A 176 -13.17 3.63 1.68
CA ALA A 176 -11.92 4.37 1.73
C ALA A 176 -11.54 4.94 0.35
N LEU A 177 -11.70 4.16 -0.72
CA LEU A 177 -11.49 4.62 -2.10
C LEU A 177 -12.39 5.82 -2.46
N LYS A 178 -13.65 5.83 -1.98
CA LYS A 178 -14.63 6.87 -2.32
C LYS A 178 -14.52 8.11 -1.44
N ALA A 179 -14.33 7.93 -0.13
CA ALA A 179 -14.40 8.99 0.88
C ALA A 179 -13.04 9.44 1.41
N GLY A 180 -11.96 8.74 1.03
CA GLY A 180 -10.64 8.85 1.64
C GLY A 180 -10.58 8.19 3.02
N TYR A 181 -9.38 8.18 3.60
CA TYR A 181 -9.09 7.82 4.99
C TYR A 181 -8.06 8.82 5.54
N GLN A 182 -8.00 9.00 6.85
CA GLN A 182 -7.03 9.89 7.49
C GLN A 182 -6.08 9.17 8.45
N GLU A 183 -6.54 8.08 9.05
CA GLU A 183 -5.78 7.32 10.04
C GLU A 183 -5.15 6.07 9.40
N GLU A 184 -4.01 5.62 9.92
CA GLU A 184 -3.25 4.48 9.38
C GLU A 184 -3.91 3.11 9.67
N TRP A 185 -5.01 3.06 10.42
CA TRP A 185 -5.69 1.81 10.80
C TRP A 185 -6.15 0.98 9.60
N LEU A 186 -6.55 1.64 8.50
CA LEU A 186 -6.88 0.94 7.26
C LEU A 186 -5.67 0.20 6.70
N GLU A 187 -4.52 0.88 6.69
CA GLU A 187 -3.26 0.34 6.20
C GLU A 187 -2.87 -0.89 7.00
N TRP A 188 -2.90 -0.81 8.34
CA TRP A 188 -2.56 -1.93 9.23
C TRP A 188 -3.50 -3.11 9.05
N LEU A 189 -4.79 -2.86 8.95
CA LEU A 189 -5.78 -3.92 8.79
C LEU A 189 -5.59 -4.67 7.46
N LEU A 190 -5.43 -3.94 6.35
CA LEU A 190 -5.23 -4.55 5.03
C LEU A 190 -3.87 -5.24 4.92
N PHE A 191 -2.85 -4.66 5.52
CA PHE A 191 -1.52 -5.25 5.58
C PHE A 191 -1.52 -6.60 6.31
N LYS A 192 -2.10 -6.62 7.52
CA LYS A 192 -2.24 -7.81 8.36
C LYS A 192 -3.03 -8.92 7.63
N ALA A 193 -4.14 -8.55 7.00
CA ALA A 193 -4.95 -9.49 6.23
C ALA A 193 -4.20 -10.07 5.01
N CYS A 194 -3.55 -9.22 4.22
CA CYS A 194 -2.94 -9.63 2.95
C CYS A 194 -1.61 -10.36 3.15
N VAL A 195 -0.72 -9.79 3.96
CA VAL A 195 0.68 -10.20 4.07
C VAL A 195 0.86 -11.20 5.21
N GLU A 196 0.43 -10.85 6.43
CA GLU A 196 0.64 -11.71 7.62
C GLU A 196 -0.23 -12.97 7.58
N GLU A 197 -1.51 -12.86 7.21
CA GLU A 197 -2.43 -14.02 7.13
C GLU A 197 -2.47 -14.71 5.76
N HIS A 198 -1.69 -14.20 4.80
CA HIS A 198 -1.59 -14.75 3.45
C HIS A 198 -2.94 -14.82 2.70
N ARG A 199 -3.85 -13.88 2.97
CA ARG A 199 -5.20 -13.82 2.37
C ARG A 199 -5.30 -12.83 1.21
N PHE A 200 -4.16 -12.30 0.76
CA PHE A 200 -4.09 -11.45 -0.43
C PHE A 200 -4.84 -12.03 -1.64
N PRO A 201 -4.65 -13.30 -2.05
CA PRO A 201 -5.37 -13.89 -3.18
C PRO A 201 -6.89 -13.80 -3.02
N THR A 202 -7.37 -14.19 -1.85
CA THR A 202 -8.79 -14.32 -1.54
C THR A 202 -9.46 -12.94 -1.53
N LEU A 203 -8.81 -11.96 -0.90
CA LEU A 203 -9.31 -10.58 -0.90
C LEU A 203 -9.24 -9.98 -2.29
N PHE A 204 -8.12 -10.12 -3.00
CA PHE A 204 -7.93 -9.60 -4.35
C PHE A 204 -9.04 -10.12 -5.29
N LEU A 205 -9.30 -11.43 -5.30
CA LEU A 205 -10.39 -12.03 -6.09
C LEU A 205 -11.79 -11.54 -5.67
N THR A 206 -12.00 -11.25 -4.39
CA THR A 206 -13.27 -10.70 -3.90
C THR A 206 -13.54 -9.32 -4.47
N LEU A 207 -12.51 -8.51 -4.74
CA LEU A 207 -12.66 -7.16 -5.31
C LEU A 207 -13.17 -7.17 -6.76
N SER A 208 -13.07 -8.29 -7.46
CA SER A 208 -13.66 -8.52 -8.79
C SER A 208 -15.17 -8.76 -8.75
N SER A 209 -15.70 -9.25 -7.62
CA SER A 209 -17.09 -9.68 -7.52
C SER A 209 -18.04 -8.53 -7.24
N SER A 210 -19.14 -8.48 -8.00
CA SER A 210 -20.30 -7.67 -7.63
C SER A 210 -20.87 -8.15 -6.29
N ASP A 211 -21.58 -7.28 -5.56
CA ASP A 211 -22.12 -7.55 -4.20
C ASP A 211 -23.02 -8.82 -4.09
N LYS A 212 -23.34 -9.50 -5.20
CA LYS A 212 -24.34 -10.58 -5.30
C LYS A 212 -23.78 -11.99 -5.58
N SER A 213 -22.49 -12.18 -5.86
CA SER A 213 -21.95 -13.52 -6.16
C SER A 213 -21.35 -14.17 -4.90
N ASN A 214 -21.66 -15.45 -4.70
CA ASN A 214 -20.88 -16.36 -3.86
C ASN A 214 -19.72 -16.87 -4.72
N THR A 215 -18.52 -16.38 -4.47
CA THR A 215 -17.31 -16.87 -5.13
C THR A 215 -16.77 -18.08 -4.39
N ASN A 216 -16.59 -19.21 -5.09
CA ASN A 216 -15.89 -20.35 -4.53
C ASN A 216 -14.40 -20.02 -4.36
N PHE A 217 -13.93 -19.93 -3.12
CA PHE A 217 -12.59 -19.47 -2.75
C PHE A 217 -11.46 -20.50 -2.90
N ASN A 218 -11.69 -21.61 -3.61
CA ASN A 218 -10.69 -22.65 -3.90
C ASN A 218 -10.10 -22.55 -5.32
N ILE A 219 -10.10 -21.36 -5.91
CA ILE A 219 -9.57 -21.15 -7.27
C ILE A 219 -8.21 -20.45 -7.16
N SER A 220 -7.20 -21.03 -7.80
CA SER A 220 -5.85 -20.43 -7.91
C SER A 220 -5.91 -19.05 -8.57
N LEU A 221 -5.15 -18.08 -8.08
CA LEU A 221 -5.01 -16.74 -8.67
C LEU A 221 -4.77 -16.82 -10.19
N THR A 222 -3.92 -17.76 -10.61
CA THR A 222 -3.59 -18.05 -12.02
C THR A 222 -4.79 -18.33 -12.93
N SER A 223 -5.90 -18.84 -12.39
CA SER A 223 -7.10 -19.14 -13.18
C SER A 223 -8.08 -17.94 -13.26
N LEU A 224 -7.88 -16.90 -12.45
CA LEU A 224 -8.81 -15.78 -12.26
C LEU A 224 -8.20 -14.39 -12.47
N LEU A 225 -6.88 -14.29 -12.68
CA LEU A 225 -6.22 -13.08 -13.15
C LEU A 225 -6.54 -12.80 -14.62
N LYS A 226 -7.83 -12.72 -14.97
CA LYS A 226 -8.24 -12.23 -16.28
C LYS A 226 -8.29 -10.71 -16.24
N PRO A 227 -7.61 -10.03 -17.17
CA PRO A 227 -7.56 -8.57 -17.24
C PRO A 227 -8.89 -7.84 -17.12
N GLU A 228 -9.97 -8.42 -17.62
CA GLU A 228 -11.31 -7.83 -17.58
C GLU A 228 -11.86 -7.59 -16.16
N PHE A 229 -11.26 -8.20 -15.13
CA PHE A 229 -11.70 -8.03 -13.74
C PHE A 229 -10.96 -6.93 -12.98
N PHE A 230 -9.84 -6.43 -13.50
CA PHE A 230 -9.07 -5.40 -12.85
C PHE A 230 -9.83 -4.07 -12.81
N ASN A 231 -9.83 -3.45 -11.64
CA ASN A 231 -10.59 -2.24 -11.38
C ASN A 231 -9.90 -1.39 -10.30
N THR A 232 -10.41 -0.19 -10.05
CA THR A 232 -9.80 0.79 -9.13
C THR A 232 -9.67 0.29 -7.70
N GLN A 233 -10.49 -0.66 -7.23
CA GLN A 233 -10.33 -1.25 -5.90
C GLN A 233 -9.05 -2.10 -5.80
N HIS A 234 -8.71 -2.83 -6.87
CA HIS A 234 -7.48 -3.62 -6.91
C HIS A 234 -6.25 -2.69 -6.88
N ALA A 235 -6.26 -1.64 -7.71
CA ALA A 235 -5.20 -0.64 -7.74
C ALA A 235 -5.02 0.03 -6.37
N PHE A 236 -6.13 0.39 -5.71
CA PHE A 236 -6.11 0.97 -4.36
C PHE A 236 -5.60 0.02 -3.28
N LEU A 237 -5.91 -1.28 -3.38
CA LEU A 237 -5.34 -2.27 -2.47
C LEU A 237 -3.82 -2.34 -2.63
N LEU A 238 -3.31 -2.41 -3.87
CA LEU A 238 -1.87 -2.46 -4.13
C LEU A 238 -1.15 -1.16 -3.76
N ASP A 239 -1.80 -0.01 -3.92
CA ASP A 239 -1.30 1.28 -3.43
C ASP A 239 -1.04 1.23 -1.92
N ILE A 240 -2.06 0.84 -1.14
CA ILE A 240 -1.93 0.71 0.32
C ILE A 240 -0.83 -0.27 0.69
N LEU A 241 -0.80 -1.45 0.08
CA LEU A 241 0.23 -2.46 0.38
C LEU A 241 1.62 -1.97 0.00
N SER A 242 1.78 -1.32 -1.16
CA SER A 242 3.04 -0.71 -1.58
C SER A 242 3.51 0.33 -0.57
N LYS A 243 2.61 1.21 -0.11
CA LYS A 243 2.93 2.22 0.90
C LYS A 243 3.40 1.59 2.21
N CYS A 244 2.65 0.60 2.73
CA CYS A 244 3.00 -0.11 3.96
C CYS A 244 4.39 -0.72 3.88
N LEU A 245 4.68 -1.39 2.77
CA LEU A 245 5.95 -2.04 2.53
C LEU A 245 7.08 -0.99 2.49
N THR A 246 6.95 0.05 1.66
CA THR A 246 7.98 1.11 1.55
C THR A 246 8.29 1.79 2.89
N GLU A 247 7.29 2.07 3.71
CA GLU A 247 7.46 2.84 4.95
C GLU A 247 7.95 2.00 6.14
N ARG A 248 7.75 0.67 6.12
CA ARG A 248 7.98 -0.20 7.31
C ARG A 248 8.80 -1.46 7.01
N PRO A 249 9.97 -1.35 6.34
CA PRO A 249 10.71 -2.51 5.85
C PRO A 249 11.25 -3.45 6.95
N LYS A 250 11.37 -2.99 8.20
CA LYS A 250 11.95 -3.76 9.32
C LYS A 250 10.94 -4.52 10.18
N GLU A 251 9.65 -4.22 10.01
CA GLU A 251 8.57 -4.76 10.84
C GLU A 251 7.76 -5.83 10.10
N VAL A 252 8.17 -6.15 8.88
CA VAL A 252 7.38 -6.94 7.93
C VAL A 252 8.12 -8.23 7.56
N THR A 253 7.38 -9.35 7.57
CA THR A 253 7.81 -10.60 6.92
C THR A 253 6.91 -10.88 5.73
N VAL A 254 7.48 -10.81 4.51
CA VAL A 254 6.78 -11.17 3.28
C VAL A 254 6.97 -12.66 2.99
N SER A 255 5.90 -13.37 2.65
CA SER A 255 5.99 -14.76 2.21
C SER A 255 6.41 -14.86 0.74
N GLY A 256 7.14 -15.93 0.39
CA GLY A 256 7.45 -16.24 -1.01
C GLY A 256 6.21 -16.33 -1.89
N LYS A 257 5.13 -16.90 -1.34
CA LYS A 257 3.82 -16.96 -2.01
C LYS A 257 3.30 -15.58 -2.41
N PHE A 258 3.29 -14.62 -1.48
CA PHE A 258 2.86 -13.25 -1.79
C PHE A 258 3.74 -12.60 -2.87
N ALA A 259 5.07 -12.76 -2.78
CA ALA A 259 5.99 -12.20 -3.77
C ALA A 259 5.70 -12.75 -5.19
N LEU A 260 5.43 -14.06 -5.31
CA LEU A 260 5.08 -14.69 -6.58
C LEU A 260 3.74 -14.20 -7.13
N GLU A 261 2.75 -13.99 -6.26
CA GLU A 261 1.44 -13.46 -6.66
C GLU A 261 1.54 -12.03 -7.20
N ILE A 262 2.40 -11.20 -6.61
CA ILE A 262 2.68 -9.85 -7.13
C ILE A 262 3.43 -9.91 -8.47
N LEU A 263 4.40 -10.82 -8.63
CA LEU A 263 5.08 -11.03 -9.91
C LEU A 263 4.10 -11.49 -11.01
N GLU A 264 3.14 -12.33 -10.66
CA GLU A 264 2.10 -12.76 -11.59
C GLU A 264 1.20 -11.59 -12.02
N ILE A 265 0.77 -10.74 -11.08
CA ILE A 265 0.00 -9.53 -11.40
C ILE A 265 0.81 -8.60 -12.31
N LEU A 266 2.10 -8.40 -12.04
CA LEU A 266 2.98 -7.58 -12.89
C LEU A 266 3.00 -8.11 -14.34
N LYS A 267 3.22 -9.41 -14.51
CA LYS A 267 3.27 -10.05 -15.85
C LYS A 267 1.92 -10.03 -16.55
N THR A 268 0.82 -10.24 -15.83
CA THR A 268 -0.53 -10.20 -16.41
C THR A 268 -0.90 -8.78 -16.83
N THR A 269 -0.62 -7.78 -16.01
CA THR A 269 -0.94 -6.38 -16.30
C THR A 269 -0.10 -5.82 -17.44
N TYR A 270 1.15 -6.29 -17.62
CA TYR A 270 1.98 -5.95 -18.77
C TYR A 270 1.30 -6.20 -20.12
N ASN A 271 0.55 -7.30 -20.25
CA ASN A 271 -0.11 -7.68 -21.51
C ASN A 271 -1.29 -6.79 -21.89
N ILE A 272 -1.74 -5.90 -20.99
CA ILE A 272 -2.92 -5.05 -21.18
C ILE A 272 -2.64 -3.56 -21.00
N VAL A 273 -1.46 -3.20 -20.51
CA VAL A 273 -1.03 -1.79 -20.43
C VAL A 273 -0.79 -1.28 -21.84
N ASP A 274 -1.32 -0.08 -22.12
CA ASP A 274 -1.02 0.64 -23.35
C ASP A 274 0.35 1.29 -23.24
N PHE A 275 1.29 0.84 -24.08
CA PHE A 275 2.64 1.36 -24.19
C PHE A 275 2.83 2.29 -25.39
N THR A 276 1.75 2.68 -26.08
CA THR A 276 1.81 3.59 -27.23
C THR A 276 1.86 5.05 -26.81
N THR A 277 1.25 5.39 -25.67
CA THR A 277 1.19 6.77 -25.17
C THR A 277 1.53 6.83 -23.70
N GLN A 278 2.33 7.84 -23.31
CA GLN A 278 2.65 8.07 -21.91
C GLN A 278 1.55 8.89 -21.23
N VAL A 279 1.09 8.43 -20.07
CA VAL A 279 0.27 9.25 -19.18
C VAL A 279 1.17 10.29 -18.50
N ASN A 280 0.78 11.56 -18.56
CA ASN A 280 1.50 12.69 -17.95
C ASN A 280 1.26 12.77 -16.42
N ALA A 281 1.37 11.65 -15.72
CA ALA A 281 1.23 11.54 -14.27
C ALA A 281 2.12 10.40 -13.74
N ALA A 282 2.59 10.54 -12.50
CA ALA A 282 3.09 9.40 -11.74
C ALA A 282 1.91 8.53 -11.28
N ILE A 283 2.15 7.29 -10.86
CA ILE A 283 1.10 6.49 -10.21
C ILE A 283 0.67 7.15 -8.88
N PRO A 284 -0.65 7.18 -8.56
CA PRO A 284 -1.75 6.62 -9.34
C PRO A 284 -2.13 7.51 -10.54
N THR A 285 -2.32 6.88 -11.71
CA THR A 285 -2.69 7.48 -12.99
C THR A 285 -4.19 7.51 -13.23
N GLY A 286 -4.97 6.71 -12.49
CA GLY A 286 -6.40 6.54 -12.69
C GLY A 286 -6.76 5.42 -13.67
N SER A 287 -5.77 4.80 -14.33
CA SER A 287 -5.95 3.58 -15.12
C SER A 287 -5.64 2.36 -14.24
N PRO A 288 -6.63 1.50 -13.93
CA PRO A 288 -6.40 0.32 -13.09
C PRO A 288 -5.28 -0.59 -13.61
N ALA A 289 -5.16 -0.75 -14.92
CA ALA A 289 -4.11 -1.59 -15.51
C ALA A 289 -2.71 -1.01 -15.27
N ILE A 290 -2.54 0.30 -15.50
CA ILE A 290 -1.26 1.00 -15.30
C ILE A 290 -0.89 1.04 -13.82
N ASP A 291 -1.87 1.33 -12.95
CA ASP A 291 -1.64 1.47 -11.52
C ASP A 291 -1.30 0.12 -10.88
N LEU A 292 -2.00 -0.95 -11.26
CA LEU A 292 -1.66 -2.31 -10.81
C LEU A 292 -0.26 -2.73 -11.26
N PHE A 293 0.09 -2.45 -12.53
CA PHE A 293 1.42 -2.72 -13.06
C PHE A 293 2.50 -1.95 -12.28
N GLY A 294 2.29 -0.65 -12.08
CA GLY A 294 3.22 0.22 -11.38
C GLY A 294 3.41 -0.16 -9.91
N TYR A 295 2.33 -0.34 -9.15
CA TYR A 295 2.43 -0.74 -7.75
C TYR A 295 3.01 -2.14 -7.58
N SER A 296 2.72 -3.08 -8.49
CA SER A 296 3.37 -4.41 -8.46
C SER A 296 4.89 -4.29 -8.61
N LEU A 297 5.36 -3.40 -9.49
CA LEU A 297 6.78 -3.14 -9.69
C LEU A 297 7.42 -2.53 -8.43
N LEU A 298 6.74 -1.57 -7.78
CA LEU A 298 7.23 -0.95 -6.54
C LEU A 298 7.30 -1.94 -5.38
N ILE A 299 6.30 -2.80 -5.22
CA ILE A 299 6.29 -3.86 -4.21
C ILE A 299 7.47 -4.81 -4.42
N LEU A 300 7.71 -5.26 -5.65
CA LEU A 300 8.84 -6.15 -5.97
C LEU A 300 10.19 -5.46 -5.79
N ARG A 301 10.30 -4.17 -6.13
CA ARG A 301 11.50 -3.36 -5.84
C ARG A 301 11.83 -3.41 -4.36
N ASP A 302 10.84 -3.19 -3.51
CA ASP A 302 11.03 -3.14 -2.05
C ASP A 302 11.37 -4.53 -1.49
N ILE A 303 10.68 -5.59 -1.94
CA ILE A 303 11.03 -6.98 -1.58
C ILE A 303 12.50 -7.29 -1.95
N CYS A 304 12.95 -6.85 -3.13
CA CYS A 304 14.33 -7.05 -3.58
C CYS A 304 15.36 -6.23 -2.77
N ALA A 305 14.94 -5.16 -2.10
CA ALA A 305 15.81 -4.31 -1.30
C ALA A 305 16.03 -4.83 0.13
N TRP A 306 15.11 -5.62 0.67
CA TRP A 306 15.10 -5.97 2.11
C TRP A 306 15.93 -7.17 2.47
N GLU A 307 16.26 -8.01 1.50
CA GLU A 307 17.07 -9.16 1.78
C GLU A 307 18.49 -8.74 2.17
N ASP A 308 18.95 -9.22 3.33
CA ASP A 308 20.32 -9.01 3.77
C ASP A 308 21.26 -9.71 2.79
N ALA A 309 21.97 -8.93 2.01
CA ALA A 309 22.92 -9.39 1.01
C ALA A 309 24.16 -10.11 1.60
N SER A 310 24.17 -10.39 2.91
CA SER A 310 25.10 -11.31 3.57
C SER A 310 24.58 -12.75 3.68
N SER A 311 23.31 -13.01 3.32
CA SER A 311 22.83 -14.38 3.16
C SER A 311 23.58 -15.07 2.01
N PRO A 312 23.93 -16.37 2.15
CA PRO A 312 24.59 -17.09 1.06
C PRO A 312 23.72 -17.08 -0.20
N GLU A 313 24.31 -16.88 -1.39
CA GLU A 313 23.57 -16.95 -2.68
C GLU A 313 22.81 -18.28 -2.88
N THR A 314 23.17 -19.31 -2.12
CA THR A 314 22.56 -20.65 -2.13
C THR A 314 21.38 -20.80 -1.16
N ASP A 315 20.99 -19.74 -0.47
CA ASP A 315 19.83 -19.75 0.42
C ASP A 315 18.56 -19.94 -0.41
N LYS A 316 17.92 -21.10 -0.24
CA LYS A 316 16.69 -21.47 -0.95
C LYS A 316 15.48 -20.72 -0.40
N ASP A 317 15.58 -20.15 0.80
CA ASP A 317 14.52 -19.37 1.42
C ASP A 317 14.59 -17.88 1.01
N SER A 318 15.56 -17.52 0.17
CA SER A 318 15.69 -16.19 -0.42
C SER A 318 14.50 -15.85 -1.32
N LEU A 319 13.78 -14.79 -0.95
CA LEU A 319 12.70 -14.23 -1.77
C LEU A 319 13.20 -13.76 -3.13
N VAL A 320 14.42 -13.21 -3.20
CA VAL A 320 15.00 -12.75 -4.46
C VAL A 320 15.36 -13.94 -5.35
N ASN A 321 15.94 -15.01 -4.82
CA ASN A 321 16.19 -16.22 -5.61
C ASN A 321 14.89 -16.81 -6.17
N LEU A 322 13.83 -16.87 -5.36
CA LEU A 322 12.52 -17.31 -5.81
C LEU A 322 11.99 -16.46 -6.99
N LEU A 323 12.09 -15.14 -6.89
CA LEU A 323 11.68 -14.21 -7.96
C LEU A 323 12.56 -14.32 -9.21
N LEU A 324 13.87 -14.55 -9.04
CA LEU A 324 14.81 -14.78 -10.13
C LEU A 324 14.50 -16.07 -10.89
N ASP A 325 14.22 -17.16 -10.18
CA ASP A 325 13.88 -18.45 -10.75
C ASP A 325 12.55 -18.38 -11.53
N GLU A 326 11.63 -17.52 -11.08
CA GLU A 326 10.39 -17.17 -11.79
C GLU A 326 10.59 -16.07 -12.87
N GLY A 327 11.84 -15.71 -13.20
CA GLY A 327 12.16 -14.88 -14.36
C GLY A 327 11.92 -13.37 -14.19
N LEU A 328 11.94 -12.84 -12.96
CA LEU A 328 11.81 -11.40 -12.72
C LEU A 328 12.89 -10.59 -13.47
N LEU A 329 14.15 -11.02 -13.42
CA LEU A 329 15.26 -10.31 -14.08
C LEU A 329 15.04 -10.18 -15.59
N ASP A 330 14.71 -11.30 -16.24
CA ASP A 330 14.45 -11.32 -17.68
C ASP A 330 13.29 -10.41 -18.04
N PHE A 331 12.21 -10.47 -17.24
CA PHE A 331 11.06 -9.62 -17.45
C PHE A 331 11.40 -8.12 -17.39
N VAL A 332 12.10 -7.65 -16.35
CA VAL A 332 12.42 -6.22 -16.20
C VAL A 332 13.48 -5.74 -17.20
N LEU A 333 14.40 -6.60 -17.63
CA LEU A 333 15.36 -6.28 -18.69
C LEU A 333 14.67 -6.12 -20.05
N SER A 334 13.78 -7.06 -20.42
CA SER A 334 12.99 -6.94 -21.65
C SER A 334 12.11 -5.70 -21.62
N CYS A 335 11.45 -5.41 -20.49
CA CYS A 335 10.68 -4.17 -20.32
C CYS A 335 11.54 -2.92 -20.57
N LEU A 336 12.79 -2.89 -20.11
CA LEU A 336 13.69 -1.75 -20.29
C LEU A 336 14.22 -1.64 -21.73
N GLU A 337 14.50 -2.77 -22.37
CA GLU A 337 14.98 -2.86 -23.76
C GLU A 337 13.94 -2.39 -24.77
N GLU A 338 12.67 -2.74 -24.54
CA GLU A 338 11.55 -2.36 -25.40
C GLU A 338 11.24 -0.85 -25.37
N LEU A 339 11.73 -0.12 -24.36
CA LEU A 339 11.52 1.32 -24.25
C LEU A 339 12.40 2.11 -25.23
N GLU A 340 11.91 3.29 -25.62
CA GLU A 340 12.77 4.30 -26.22
C GLU A 340 14.01 4.61 -25.36
N PRO A 341 15.16 5.04 -25.92
CA PRO A 341 16.26 5.53 -25.09
C PRO A 341 15.84 6.76 -24.26
N PRO A 342 16.49 7.03 -23.11
CA PRO A 342 16.26 8.26 -22.36
C PRO A 342 16.40 9.51 -23.22
N ALA A 343 15.69 10.59 -22.89
CA ALA A 343 15.49 11.69 -23.83
C ALA A 343 16.79 12.35 -24.31
N ILE A 344 17.79 12.45 -23.43
CA ILE A 344 19.12 12.98 -23.75
C ILE A 344 19.86 12.04 -24.72
N VAL A 345 19.77 10.73 -24.53
CA VAL A 345 20.40 9.70 -25.38
C VAL A 345 19.73 9.65 -26.75
N ARG A 346 18.40 9.76 -26.81
CA ARG A 346 17.67 9.81 -28.10
C ARG A 346 18.13 11.01 -28.94
N LYS A 347 18.25 12.19 -28.34
CA LYS A 347 18.68 13.43 -29.02
C LYS A 347 20.11 13.36 -29.55
N SER A 348 20.98 12.54 -28.96
CA SER A 348 22.33 12.33 -29.48
C SER A 348 22.35 11.34 -30.65
N MET A 349 21.58 10.25 -30.59
CA MET A 349 21.52 9.24 -31.66
C MET A 349 20.95 9.81 -32.97
N VAL A 350 19.94 10.68 -32.90
CA VAL A 350 19.34 11.33 -34.08
C VAL A 350 20.31 12.25 -34.84
N LYS A 351 21.39 12.72 -34.19
CA LYS A 351 22.41 13.55 -34.87
C LYS A 351 23.37 12.73 -35.73
N GLU A 352 23.50 11.42 -35.50
CA GLU A 352 24.49 10.57 -36.17
C GLU A 352 23.94 9.84 -37.42
N ASP A 353 22.62 9.64 -37.53
CA ASP A 353 22.04 8.76 -38.55
C ASP A 353 21.14 9.52 -39.56
N ASN A 354 21.69 9.81 -40.75
CA ASN A 354 20.94 10.27 -41.93
C ASN A 354 20.38 9.09 -42.77
N SER A 355 20.48 7.86 -42.27
CA SER A 355 19.91 6.68 -42.92
C SER A 355 18.54 6.31 -42.31
N SER A 356 17.59 5.98 -43.18
CA SER A 356 16.21 5.61 -42.78
C SER A 356 16.24 4.44 -41.80
N PRO A 357 15.79 4.60 -40.54
CA PRO A 357 15.83 3.49 -39.61
C PRO A 357 14.76 2.48 -39.99
N VAL A 358 15.09 1.20 -39.89
CA VAL A 358 14.07 0.18 -39.65
C VAL A 358 13.42 0.55 -38.32
N GLU A 359 12.20 1.10 -38.37
CA GLU A 359 11.43 1.48 -37.19
C GLU A 359 11.08 0.23 -36.38
N ILE A 360 11.95 -0.16 -35.45
CA ILE A 360 11.51 -0.98 -34.32
C ILE A 360 10.58 -0.07 -33.52
N GLU A 361 9.28 -0.37 -33.51
CA GLU A 361 8.28 0.34 -32.71
C GLU A 361 8.68 0.26 -31.23
N LYS A 362 9.40 1.29 -30.77
CA LYS A 362 9.80 1.41 -29.37
C LYS A 362 8.62 1.86 -28.53
N ARG A 363 8.52 1.32 -27.32
CA ARG A 363 7.45 1.59 -26.37
C ARG A 363 7.67 2.91 -25.62
N ALA A 364 6.59 3.64 -25.40
CA ALA A 364 6.55 4.76 -24.48
C ALA A 364 6.50 4.27 -23.03
N CYS A 365 6.87 5.13 -22.08
CA CYS A 365 6.65 4.83 -20.66
C CYS A 365 5.15 4.95 -20.34
N PRO A 366 4.50 3.99 -19.67
CA PRO A 366 3.06 4.07 -19.37
C PRO A 366 2.73 5.15 -18.32
N TYR A 367 3.70 5.53 -17.47
CA TYR A 367 3.56 6.59 -16.47
C TYR A 367 4.90 7.28 -16.20
N LYS A 368 4.86 8.48 -15.59
CA LYS A 368 6.05 9.23 -15.17
C LYS A 368 6.80 8.48 -14.08
N GLY A 369 8.08 8.18 -14.31
CA GLY A 369 8.94 7.45 -13.39
C GLY A 369 9.11 5.96 -13.70
N TYR A 370 8.35 5.39 -14.64
CA TYR A 370 8.38 3.97 -14.96
C TYR A 370 9.79 3.44 -15.23
N ARG A 371 10.57 4.14 -16.06
CA ARG A 371 11.94 3.72 -16.39
C ARG A 371 12.82 3.69 -15.15
N ARG A 372 12.68 4.69 -14.27
CA ARG A 372 13.41 4.74 -12.99
C ARG A 372 13.00 3.59 -12.08
N ASP A 373 11.73 3.21 -12.08
CA ASP A 373 11.26 2.06 -11.31
C ASP A 373 11.83 0.73 -11.83
N LEU A 374 11.88 0.51 -13.15
CA LEU A 374 12.55 -0.67 -13.74
C LEU A 374 14.02 -0.76 -13.33
N VAL A 375 14.76 0.35 -13.49
CA VAL A 375 16.18 0.41 -13.16
C VAL A 375 16.42 0.19 -11.67
N SER A 376 15.50 0.65 -10.81
CA SER A 376 15.60 0.41 -9.37
C SER A 376 15.47 -1.07 -8.99
N VAL A 377 14.56 -1.82 -9.63
CA VAL A 377 14.44 -3.27 -9.44
C VAL A 377 15.73 -3.97 -9.89
N ILE A 378 16.23 -3.64 -11.08
CA ILE A 378 17.47 -4.23 -11.61
C ILE A 378 18.65 -3.94 -10.67
N GLY A 379 18.77 -2.69 -10.20
CA GLY A 379 19.82 -2.29 -9.26
C GLY A 379 19.79 -3.10 -7.96
N ASN A 380 18.61 -3.36 -7.39
CA ASN A 380 18.45 -4.16 -6.19
C ASN A 380 18.78 -5.65 -6.44
N LEU A 381 18.37 -6.21 -7.59
CA LEU A 381 18.70 -7.59 -7.97
C LEU A 381 20.20 -7.80 -8.13
N LEU A 382 20.93 -6.80 -8.65
CA LEU A 382 22.38 -6.86 -8.86
C LEU A 382 23.20 -6.81 -7.57
N HIS A 383 22.67 -6.24 -6.50
CA HIS A 383 23.45 -5.96 -5.29
C HIS A 383 24.03 -7.24 -4.68
N ARG A 384 25.36 -7.37 -4.75
CA ARG A 384 26.15 -8.51 -4.23
C ARG A 384 25.68 -9.89 -4.70
N ARG A 385 25.15 -9.99 -5.93
CA ARG A 385 24.73 -11.27 -6.54
C ARG A 385 25.47 -11.52 -7.84
N LYS A 386 26.59 -12.25 -7.80
CA LYS A 386 27.47 -12.47 -8.97
C LYS A 386 26.74 -13.17 -10.11
N ARG A 387 25.89 -14.16 -9.79
CA ARG A 387 25.04 -14.85 -10.80
C ARG A 387 24.21 -13.87 -11.63
N VAL A 388 23.60 -12.88 -10.97
CA VAL A 388 22.76 -11.86 -11.64
C VAL A 388 23.62 -10.92 -12.47
N GLN A 389 24.76 -10.47 -11.92
CA GLN A 389 25.73 -9.62 -12.62
C GLN A 389 26.25 -10.30 -13.91
N ASP A 390 26.61 -11.58 -13.84
CA ASP A 390 27.07 -12.36 -14.98
C ASP A 390 25.95 -12.54 -16.01
N THR A 391 24.73 -12.83 -15.57
CA THR A 391 23.56 -12.98 -16.46
C THR A 391 23.30 -11.69 -17.26
N VAL A 392 23.41 -10.52 -16.63
CA VAL A 392 23.27 -9.22 -17.32
C VAL A 392 24.34 -9.03 -18.40
N ARG A 393 25.59 -9.42 -18.11
CA ARG A 393 26.71 -9.38 -19.07
C ARG A 393 26.48 -10.34 -20.24
N GLU A 394 26.11 -11.58 -19.96
CA GLU A 394 25.86 -12.62 -20.97
C GLU A 394 24.70 -12.26 -21.92
N LYS A 395 23.72 -11.50 -21.41
CA LYS A 395 22.62 -10.93 -22.21
C LYS A 395 23.00 -9.66 -22.96
N GLN A 396 24.25 -9.22 -22.91
CA GLN A 396 24.75 -7.99 -23.52
C GLN A 396 23.96 -6.74 -23.06
N ALA A 397 23.45 -6.77 -21.82
CA ALA A 397 22.61 -5.70 -21.27
C ALA A 397 23.42 -4.62 -20.51
N ILE A 398 24.76 -4.73 -20.44
CA ILE A 398 25.62 -3.70 -19.83
C ILE A 398 25.43 -2.33 -20.49
N PRO A 399 25.49 -2.18 -21.84
CA PRO A 399 25.23 -0.89 -22.49
C PRO A 399 23.82 -0.35 -22.22
N LEU A 400 22.82 -1.23 -22.12
CA LEU A 400 21.44 -0.85 -21.81
C LEU A 400 21.37 -0.17 -20.43
N LEU A 401 22.07 -0.67 -19.42
CA LEU A 401 22.11 -0.06 -18.09
C LEU A 401 22.92 1.24 -18.05
N LEU A 402 24.03 1.31 -18.78
CA LEU A 402 24.85 2.53 -18.86
C LEU A 402 24.05 3.71 -19.44
N GLN A 403 23.15 3.47 -20.40
CA GLN A 403 22.27 4.50 -20.96
C GLN A 403 21.35 5.16 -19.93
N GLN A 404 21.11 4.51 -18.78
CA GLN A 404 20.22 5.02 -17.74
C GLN A 404 20.93 5.97 -16.75
N CYS A 405 22.23 6.22 -16.91
CA CYS A 405 23.01 7.11 -16.04
C CYS A 405 22.87 8.60 -16.42
N VAL A 406 21.67 9.03 -16.82
CA VAL A 406 21.39 10.39 -17.31
C VAL A 406 20.23 11.03 -16.56
N VAL A 407 20.20 12.37 -16.54
CA VAL A 407 19.05 13.11 -16.01
C VAL A 407 17.89 12.99 -16.99
N ASP A 408 16.70 12.75 -16.47
CA ASP A 408 15.47 12.58 -17.25
C ASP A 408 14.30 13.19 -16.46
N GLU A 409 13.66 14.22 -17.00
CA GLU A 409 12.59 14.97 -16.33
C GLU A 409 11.33 14.12 -16.10
N GLU A 410 11.07 13.18 -17.01
CA GLU A 410 9.95 12.25 -16.93
C GLU A 410 10.23 11.11 -15.94
N ASN A 411 11.49 10.93 -15.56
CA ASN A 411 11.95 9.90 -14.64
C ASN A 411 12.87 10.48 -13.55
N PRO A 412 12.31 11.24 -12.58
CA PRO A 412 13.07 11.78 -11.46
C PRO A 412 13.88 10.68 -10.74
N TYR A 413 15.15 10.99 -10.46
CA TYR A 413 16.15 10.10 -9.88
C TYR A 413 16.66 8.95 -10.76
N LEU A 414 16.36 8.96 -12.08
CA LEU A 414 16.87 7.93 -13.01
C LEU A 414 18.39 7.84 -12.97
N ARG A 415 19.11 8.96 -12.99
CA ARG A 415 20.57 9.00 -12.96
C ARG A 415 21.12 8.30 -11.72
N GLU A 416 20.58 8.60 -10.55
CA GLU A 416 21.02 8.05 -9.27
C GLU A 416 20.81 6.54 -9.22
N TRP A 417 19.63 6.06 -9.65
CA TRP A 417 19.35 4.63 -9.77
C TRP A 417 20.20 3.94 -10.83
N GLY A 418 20.46 4.60 -11.97
CA GLY A 418 21.36 4.10 -13.01
C GLY A 418 22.79 3.92 -12.50
N LEU A 419 23.32 4.92 -11.80
CA LEU A 419 24.65 4.86 -11.18
C LEU A 419 24.73 3.78 -10.11
N LEU A 420 23.68 3.62 -9.29
CA LEU A 420 23.61 2.55 -8.29
C LEU A 420 23.57 1.17 -8.95
N ALA A 421 22.77 0.98 -10.01
CA ALA A 421 22.71 -0.26 -10.74
C ALA A 421 24.05 -0.62 -11.38
N VAL A 422 24.74 0.36 -12.01
CA VAL A 422 26.08 0.15 -12.58
C VAL A 422 27.12 -0.15 -11.50
N ARG A 423 27.06 0.54 -10.35
CA ARG A 423 27.93 0.20 -9.21
C ARG A 423 27.70 -1.26 -8.79
N ASN A 424 26.45 -1.67 -8.59
CA ASN A 424 26.10 -3.02 -8.16
C ASN A 424 26.45 -4.07 -9.23
N LEU A 425 26.38 -3.73 -10.52
CA LEU A 425 26.80 -4.58 -11.63
C LEU A 425 28.30 -4.90 -11.63
N LEU A 426 29.12 -3.93 -11.20
CA LEU A 426 30.58 -4.00 -11.24
C LEU A 426 31.21 -4.41 -9.91
N GLU A 427 30.49 -4.27 -8.80
CA GLU A 427 30.98 -4.58 -7.46
C GLU A 427 31.38 -6.06 -7.35
N GLY A 428 32.69 -6.30 -7.15
CA GLY A 428 33.24 -7.65 -7.00
C GLY A 428 33.29 -8.49 -8.29
N ASN A 429 33.03 -7.90 -9.47
CA ASN A 429 32.97 -8.64 -10.74
C ASN A 429 33.99 -8.12 -11.77
N GLU A 430 35.16 -8.77 -11.84
CA GLU A 430 36.26 -8.39 -12.72
C GLU A 430 35.90 -8.54 -14.21
N ASP A 431 35.11 -9.55 -14.58
CA ASP A 431 34.69 -9.78 -15.97
C ASP A 431 33.82 -8.62 -16.48
N ASN A 432 32.86 -8.17 -15.65
CA ASN A 432 32.01 -7.03 -15.98
C ASN A 432 32.82 -5.72 -16.01
N GLN A 433 33.78 -5.54 -15.10
CA GLN A 433 34.67 -4.37 -15.10
C GLN A 433 35.52 -4.31 -16.37
N LYS A 434 36.03 -5.45 -16.83
CA LYS A 434 36.80 -5.56 -18.05
C LYS A 434 35.96 -5.17 -19.28
N GLU A 435 34.74 -5.70 -19.39
CA GLU A 435 33.84 -5.37 -20.51
C GLU A 435 33.53 -3.88 -20.58
N VAL A 436 33.26 -3.23 -19.42
CA VAL A 436 33.05 -1.78 -19.38
C VAL A 436 34.33 -1.00 -19.70
N ALA A 437 35.50 -1.48 -19.28
CA ALA A 437 36.79 -0.84 -19.55
C ALA A 437 37.19 -0.89 -21.03
N GLU A 438 36.67 -1.87 -21.78
CA GLU A 438 36.88 -2.01 -23.22
C GLU A 438 35.96 -1.10 -24.06
N LEU A 439 35.01 -0.38 -23.45
CA LEU A 439 34.15 0.57 -24.15
C LEU A 439 34.93 1.80 -24.61
N GLU A 440 34.81 2.13 -25.90
CA GLU A 440 35.46 3.30 -26.49
C GLU A 440 34.61 4.57 -26.30
N LEU A 441 35.27 5.64 -25.82
CA LEU A 441 34.72 7.00 -25.83
C LEU A 441 34.66 7.52 -27.26
N LYS A 442 33.43 7.71 -27.79
CA LYS A 442 33.21 8.34 -29.11
C LYS A 442 33.26 9.86 -29.01
N GLU A 443 32.16 10.51 -28.62
CA GLU A 443 32.09 11.97 -28.47
C GLU A 443 31.27 12.41 -27.25
N PRO A 444 31.70 13.46 -26.52
CA PRO A 444 30.94 14.02 -25.41
C PRO A 444 29.71 14.77 -25.90
N ILE A 445 28.53 14.39 -25.39
CA ILE A 445 27.28 15.09 -25.68
C ILE A 445 27.24 16.37 -24.83
N THR A 446 27.08 17.52 -25.49
CA THR A 446 26.83 18.79 -24.79
C THR A 446 25.32 18.98 -24.59
N PRO A 447 24.81 18.98 -23.35
CA PRO A 447 23.39 19.23 -23.07
C PRO A 447 22.94 20.60 -23.59
N PRO A 448 21.65 20.77 -23.95
CA PRO A 448 21.11 22.05 -24.43
C PRO A 448 21.31 23.21 -23.45
N GLU A 449 21.26 22.94 -22.15
CA GLU A 449 21.46 23.93 -21.08
C GLU A 449 22.90 24.45 -21.09
N ILE A 450 23.87 23.57 -21.35
CA ILE A 450 25.29 23.91 -21.45
C ILE A 450 25.57 24.66 -22.75
N SER A 451 24.97 24.20 -23.86
CA SER A 451 25.08 24.86 -25.17
C SER A 451 24.50 26.28 -25.14
N GLY A 452 23.35 26.47 -24.47
CA GLY A 452 22.69 27.77 -24.28
C GLY A 452 23.52 28.77 -23.47
N LEU A 453 24.48 28.30 -22.68
CA LEU A 453 25.46 29.11 -21.96
C LEU A 453 26.72 29.44 -22.79
N GLY A 454 26.77 29.02 -24.06
CA GLY A 454 27.95 29.21 -24.91
C GLY A 454 29.11 28.27 -24.57
N LEU A 455 28.84 27.12 -23.94
CA LEU A 455 29.84 26.13 -23.51
C LEU A 455 29.66 24.81 -24.28
N LYS A 456 30.76 24.09 -24.54
CA LYS A 456 30.76 22.70 -25.00
C LYS A 456 31.50 21.80 -24.01
N VAL A 457 31.11 20.53 -23.96
CA VAL A 457 31.84 19.50 -23.23
C VAL A 457 32.88 18.90 -24.17
N GLU A 458 34.15 18.90 -23.78
CA GLU A 458 35.24 18.18 -24.43
C GLU A 458 35.81 17.11 -23.50
N VAL A 459 36.47 16.10 -24.06
CA VAL A 459 37.24 15.14 -23.27
C VAL A 459 38.67 15.65 -23.20
N ASP A 460 39.17 15.90 -22.00
CA ASP A 460 40.56 16.24 -21.78
C ASP A 460 41.44 15.03 -22.12
N GLU A 461 42.32 15.14 -23.12
CA GLU A 461 43.12 14.03 -23.61
C GLU A 461 44.10 13.46 -22.57
N ALA A 462 44.54 14.29 -21.62
CA ALA A 462 45.50 13.89 -20.58
C ALA A 462 44.82 13.15 -19.42
N THR A 463 43.62 13.58 -19.04
CA THR A 463 42.89 13.04 -17.88
C THR A 463 41.76 12.09 -18.25
N ARG A 464 41.38 12.03 -19.54
CA ARG A 464 40.17 11.36 -20.06
C ARG A 464 38.87 11.80 -19.37
N ARG A 465 38.87 12.96 -18.71
CA ARG A 465 37.70 13.51 -18.01
C ARG A 465 36.99 14.55 -18.88
N ALA A 466 35.68 14.67 -18.67
CA ALA A 466 34.89 15.73 -19.29
C ALA A 466 35.31 17.11 -18.75
N LYS A 467 35.49 18.07 -19.67
CA LYS A 467 35.88 19.46 -19.42
C LYS A 467 34.92 20.37 -20.15
N LEU A 468 34.44 21.43 -19.49
CA LEU A 468 33.67 22.48 -20.13
C LEU A 468 34.63 23.50 -20.77
N VAL A 469 34.41 23.81 -22.04
CA VAL A 469 35.15 24.85 -22.77
C VAL A 469 34.18 25.81 -23.45
N ASN A 470 34.59 27.06 -23.65
CA ASN A 470 33.76 28.01 -24.39
C ASN A 470 33.64 27.59 -25.86
N ILE A 471 32.45 27.78 -26.44
CA ILE A 471 32.20 27.68 -27.88
C ILE A 471 32.87 28.87 -28.61
N SER A 472 33.32 29.88 -27.87
CA SER A 472 34.08 31.04 -28.36
C SER A 472 35.58 30.88 -28.08
N GLY A 473 36.29 30.49 -29.13
CA GLY A 473 37.72 30.55 -29.37
C GLY A 473 37.93 30.34 -30.86
#